data_AF-A0A7S4K8A7-F1
#
_entry.id   AF-A0A7S4K8A7-F1
#
_cell.length_a   1.000
_cell.length_b   1.000
_cell.length_c   1.000
_cell.angle_alpha   90.00
_cell.angle_beta   90.00
_cell.angle_gamma   90.00
#
_symmetry.space_group_name_H-M   'P 1'
#
loop_
_entity.id
_entity.type
_entity.pdbx_description
1 polymer ?
#
loop_
_entity_poly.entity_id
_entity_poly.type
_entity_poly.pdbx_seq_one_letter_code
_entity_poly.pdbx_strand_id
1 'polypeptide(L)'
;MGDQQRSVRTVTQLGTWEPKWKFPAKFIYKKGESFFRDLEFEVFVAKEKLSQRGSAQPAKIGKAEEKSTKLGLANFMVEGSEKATRDHKVPLVGLSGKIGDLYFSVSFETVESENKRTLMDEYTHYDVMEQVRTVKKKSGEKRLGRAMSILGYKPYYPIVIVPGLASSALEAWYTEQGIWKRSRVWIDPMKIGQTAGMQKFSNKFTSKKKKSKDLKEDEEEEEEEGRGGRRKWLHMMMPSPTDGWSDPPGIKVRAVEGLHGIDYLAESAVAKKSSYVFGHVINALIDVGYDNINLQAASYDWRLPPSKLQKRDFYFTRLRDMVRTARNINEKKVVLMGHSMGCRCIQYFLSWCEGEDPGFVRENVHAFLAMGPPFLGAPKAMRAVLTGDCMGLEMFLTPEEAVVFSRACGSSPWLYPVDEQQFPDVVARVSGESQNKNFQPKTTTQLAQTYASVSNSFKQKYYDSDPYYLLPDKLGKKAVLSIPPVSNLWVIMGVNLPTEVSYYYKVEKKSTKGQDAKLVLDSSADKYSNKKDGMVNPRGLQISGGMAFETRSTYQPTVRMNKSGDGTIPFCSLNYAHFWKKKALENKDLYLDVQIVEVEGAEHREMLTNEAVLKAIIEFTCKKF
;
A
#
# COMPACT_ATOMS: atom_id res chain seq x y z
N MET A 1 -11.11 -34.06 10.99
CA MET A 1 -9.84 -33.35 10.73
C MET A 1 -9.02 -34.23 9.81
N GLY A 2 -9.06 -34.01 8.50
CA GLY A 2 -8.26 -34.74 7.52
C GLY A 2 -7.53 -33.72 6.66
N ASP A 3 -6.20 -33.80 6.60
CA ASP A 3 -5.35 -32.96 5.73
C ASP A 3 -5.08 -33.71 4.42
N GLN A 4 -4.95 -32.99 3.31
CA GLN A 4 -5.02 -33.53 1.95
C GLN A 4 -3.66 -33.76 1.24
N GLN A 5 -3.44 -34.93 0.62
CA GLN A 5 -2.36 -35.24 -0.35
C GLN A 5 -2.80 -34.85 -1.75
N ARG A 6 -1.83 -34.65 -2.65
CA ARG A 6 -2.10 -34.27 -4.04
C ARG A 6 -1.24 -35.11 -4.97
N SER A 7 -1.84 -35.68 -6.00
CA SER A 7 -1.13 -36.32 -7.10
C SER A 7 -1.47 -35.58 -8.41
N VAL A 8 -0.47 -35.04 -9.10
CA VAL A 8 -0.68 -34.44 -10.43
C VAL A 8 -0.80 -35.59 -11.43
N ARG A 9 -1.99 -35.83 -11.99
CA ARG A 9 -2.19 -36.63 -13.20
C ARG A 9 -2.36 -35.68 -14.38
N THR A 10 -1.41 -35.73 -15.32
CA THR A 10 -1.46 -34.96 -16.57
C THR A 10 -2.25 -35.76 -17.61
N VAL A 11 -3.32 -35.20 -18.15
CA VAL A 11 -3.90 -35.65 -19.43
C VAL A 11 -3.48 -34.63 -20.48
N THR A 12 -2.56 -35.02 -21.36
CA THR A 12 -2.08 -34.16 -22.44
C THR A 12 -2.87 -34.46 -23.70
N GLN A 13 -3.52 -33.44 -24.29
CA GLN A 13 -3.97 -33.49 -25.67
C GLN A 13 -3.53 -32.23 -26.41
N LEU A 14 -2.52 -32.38 -27.26
CA LEU A 14 -2.33 -31.80 -28.62
C LEU A 14 -0.86 -31.48 -28.94
N GLY A 15 -0.45 -31.94 -30.13
CA GLY A 15 0.51 -31.31 -31.07
C GLY A 15 1.90 -30.88 -30.58
N THR A 16 2.91 -31.67 -30.94
CA THR A 16 4.34 -31.29 -31.11
C THR A 16 5.16 -30.77 -29.93
N TRP A 17 4.62 -30.69 -28.71
CA TRP A 17 5.38 -30.28 -27.51
C TRP A 17 5.30 -31.35 -26.43
N GLU A 18 6.40 -32.05 -26.15
CA GLU A 18 6.50 -32.96 -25.00
C GLU A 18 7.34 -32.33 -23.88
N PRO A 19 6.72 -31.77 -22.82
CA PRO A 19 7.45 -31.39 -21.62
C PRO A 19 7.94 -32.66 -20.89
N LYS A 20 9.26 -32.78 -20.70
CA LYS A 20 9.82 -33.82 -19.82
C LYS A 20 9.84 -33.29 -18.38
N TRP A 21 9.02 -33.91 -17.54
CA TRP A 21 9.02 -33.66 -16.11
C TRP A 21 10.19 -34.41 -15.47
N LYS A 22 11.03 -33.72 -14.69
CA LYS A 22 12.09 -34.41 -13.94
C LYS A 22 11.55 -35.23 -12.77
N PHE A 23 10.37 -34.91 -12.21
CA PHE A 23 9.76 -35.63 -11.08
C PHE A 23 8.23 -35.39 -11.02
N PRO A 24 7.42 -36.28 -10.41
CA PRO A 24 6.06 -35.93 -9.98
C PRO A 24 6.14 -34.92 -8.82
N ALA A 25 5.59 -33.71 -8.99
CA ALA A 25 5.49 -32.74 -7.90
C ALA A 25 4.26 -33.05 -7.02
N LYS A 26 4.52 -33.24 -5.73
CA LYS A 26 3.52 -33.36 -4.68
C LYS A 26 3.53 -32.05 -3.88
N PHE A 27 2.36 -31.52 -3.57
CA PHE A 27 2.20 -30.30 -2.76
C PHE A 27 1.44 -30.65 -1.48
N ILE A 28 1.95 -30.24 -0.32
CA ILE A 28 1.29 -30.44 0.97
C ILE A 28 0.74 -29.09 1.43
N TYR A 29 -0.57 -29.03 1.66
CA TYR A 29 -1.25 -27.85 2.16
C TYR A 29 -1.84 -28.17 3.53
N LYS A 30 -1.45 -27.39 4.54
CA LYS A 30 -2.09 -27.37 5.84
C LYS A 30 -2.85 -26.05 5.94
N LYS A 31 -4.04 -26.05 6.54
CA LYS A 31 -4.86 -24.85 6.70
C LYS A 31 -4.03 -23.72 7.36
N GLY A 32 -3.57 -22.74 6.57
CA GLY A 32 -2.74 -21.62 7.01
C GLY A 32 -1.21 -21.76 6.85
N GLU A 33 -0.69 -22.86 6.30
CA GLU A 33 0.74 -23.08 6.04
C GLU A 33 0.93 -23.66 4.63
N SER A 34 1.84 -23.10 3.84
CA SER A 34 2.13 -23.56 2.47
C SER A 34 3.51 -24.22 2.40
N PHE A 35 3.55 -25.48 1.95
CA PHE A 35 4.79 -26.22 1.71
C PHE A 35 4.91 -26.48 0.20
N PHE A 36 6.06 -26.13 -0.37
CA PHE A 36 6.31 -26.27 -1.80
C PHE A 36 7.62 -27.02 -2.04
N ARG A 37 7.68 -27.70 -3.18
CA ARG A 37 8.92 -28.16 -3.78
C ARG A 37 9.06 -27.42 -5.10
N ASP A 38 10.23 -26.86 -5.38
CA ASP A 38 10.49 -26.16 -6.64
C ASP A 38 10.15 -27.07 -7.83
N LEU A 39 9.29 -26.57 -8.72
CA LEU A 39 8.98 -27.22 -9.99
C LEU A 39 9.90 -26.64 -11.06
N GLU A 40 11.00 -27.33 -11.35
CA GLU A 40 11.77 -27.06 -12.56
C GLU A 40 11.20 -27.87 -13.73
N PHE A 41 10.79 -27.18 -14.79
CA PHE A 41 10.43 -27.79 -16.06
C PHE A 41 11.34 -27.25 -17.17
N GLU A 42 11.77 -28.15 -18.05
CA GLU A 42 12.52 -27.84 -19.26
C GLU A 42 11.58 -28.02 -20.45
N VAL A 43 11.36 -26.97 -21.24
CA VAL A 43 10.56 -27.02 -22.47
C VAL A 43 11.52 -27.16 -23.65
N PHE A 44 11.42 -28.27 -24.38
CA PHE A 44 12.23 -28.53 -25.56
C PHE A 44 11.48 -28.10 -26.82
N VAL A 45 12.15 -27.34 -27.68
CA VAL A 45 11.65 -27.00 -29.03
C VAL A 45 12.23 -28.03 -30.00
N ALA A 46 11.41 -28.93 -30.54
CA ALA A 46 11.84 -29.79 -31.63
C ALA A 46 11.91 -28.98 -32.93
N LYS A 47 13.07 -28.90 -33.58
CA LYS A 47 13.13 -28.47 -35.00
C LYS A 47 12.55 -29.60 -35.85
N GLU A 48 11.49 -29.32 -36.60
CA GLU A 48 10.98 -30.26 -37.61
C GLU A 48 12.11 -30.69 -38.56
N LYS A 49 12.21 -32.00 -38.81
CA LYS A 49 13.00 -32.52 -39.93
C LYS A 49 12.33 -32.05 -41.22
N LEU A 50 12.95 -31.10 -41.91
CA LEU A 50 12.68 -30.86 -43.33
C LEU A 50 13.01 -32.14 -44.09
N SER A 51 11.99 -32.92 -44.44
CA SER A 51 12.12 -34.04 -45.36
C SER A 51 12.37 -33.49 -46.76
N GLN A 52 13.64 -33.37 -47.16
CA GLN A 52 13.98 -33.21 -48.57
C GLN A 52 13.75 -34.56 -49.28
N ARG A 53 12.71 -34.60 -50.13
CA ARG A 53 12.62 -35.60 -51.20
C ARG A 53 13.69 -35.26 -52.24
N GLY A 54 14.63 -36.18 -52.49
CA GLY A 54 15.43 -36.21 -53.72
C GLY A 54 16.94 -36.31 -53.54
N SER A 55 17.49 -37.42 -54.03
CA SER A 55 18.89 -37.70 -54.41
C SER A 55 20.01 -37.75 -53.35
N ALA A 56 20.46 -38.99 -53.14
CA ALA A 56 21.77 -39.52 -52.76
C ALA A 56 22.96 -38.56 -52.51
N GLN A 57 23.43 -38.49 -51.26
CA GLN A 57 24.78 -38.86 -50.77
C GLN A 57 24.84 -38.71 -49.23
N PRO A 58 25.66 -39.50 -48.50
CA PRO A 58 25.71 -39.41 -47.04
C PRO A 58 26.60 -38.22 -46.61
N ALA A 59 25.98 -37.10 -46.23
CA ALA A 59 26.67 -35.98 -45.60
C ALA A 59 26.64 -36.12 -44.06
N LYS A 60 27.82 -35.93 -43.45
CA LYS A 60 28.16 -36.07 -42.03
C LYS A 60 27.06 -35.60 -41.06
N ILE A 61 26.78 -36.45 -40.07
CA ILE A 61 25.98 -36.12 -38.88
C ILE A 61 26.72 -35.02 -38.10
N GLY A 62 26.31 -33.77 -38.28
CA GLY A 62 26.59 -32.68 -37.34
C GLY A 62 25.67 -32.80 -36.14
N LYS A 63 26.24 -32.79 -34.93
CA LYS A 63 25.49 -32.79 -33.65
C LYS A 63 24.38 -31.73 -33.69
N ALA A 64 23.15 -32.15 -33.42
CA ALA A 64 22.09 -31.22 -33.05
C ALA A 64 22.46 -30.58 -31.71
N GLU A 65 22.76 -29.29 -31.69
CA GLU A 65 22.86 -28.55 -30.43
C GLU A 65 21.45 -28.42 -29.82
N GLU A 66 21.20 -29.16 -28.74
CA GLU A 66 20.10 -28.89 -27.82
C GLU A 66 20.29 -27.50 -27.21
N LYS A 67 19.54 -26.49 -27.69
CA LYS A 67 19.39 -25.24 -26.96
C LYS A 67 18.26 -25.41 -25.94
N SER A 68 18.60 -25.80 -24.73
CA SER A 68 17.69 -25.63 -23.59
C SER A 68 17.55 -24.13 -23.29
N THR A 69 16.31 -23.63 -23.25
CA THR A 69 16.03 -22.27 -22.80
C THR A 69 15.27 -22.37 -21.49
N LYS A 70 15.88 -21.88 -20.40
CA LYS A 70 15.26 -21.87 -19.07
C LYS A 70 14.13 -20.84 -19.06
N LEU A 71 12.88 -21.30 -19.20
CA LEU A 71 11.69 -20.45 -19.30
C LEU A 71 11.03 -20.29 -17.91
N GLY A 72 11.62 -19.41 -17.08
CA GLY A 72 10.96 -18.78 -15.94
C GLY A 72 10.63 -19.67 -14.72
N LEU A 73 10.47 -19.01 -13.57
CA LEU A 73 9.85 -19.58 -12.36
C LEU A 73 8.40 -19.11 -12.36
N ALA A 74 7.45 -20.03 -12.19
CA ALA A 74 6.05 -19.68 -11.99
C ALA A 74 5.63 -20.05 -10.56
N ASN A 75 5.33 -19.03 -9.76
CA ASN A 75 4.83 -19.19 -8.40
C ASN A 75 3.30 -19.28 -8.47
N PHE A 76 2.71 -20.40 -8.02
CA PHE A 76 1.25 -20.56 -7.97
C PHE A 76 0.78 -20.60 -6.51
N MET A 77 -0.09 -19.67 -6.13
CA MET A 77 -0.95 -19.84 -4.96
C MET A 77 -2.22 -20.57 -5.39
N VAL A 78 -2.45 -21.75 -4.81
CA VAL A 78 -3.66 -22.54 -5.03
C VAL A 78 -4.53 -22.45 -3.77
N GLU A 79 -5.56 -21.61 -3.80
CA GLU A 79 -6.59 -21.56 -2.75
C GLU A 79 -7.72 -22.55 -3.07
N GLY A 80 -7.97 -23.52 -2.18
CA GLY A 80 -9.08 -24.46 -2.37
C GLY A 80 -9.35 -25.38 -1.18
N SER A 81 -10.64 -25.49 -0.84
CA SER A 81 -11.26 -26.48 0.02
C SER A 81 -11.62 -27.76 -0.77
N GLU A 82 -11.43 -28.92 -0.15
CA GLU A 82 -11.88 -30.29 -0.48
C GLU A 82 -12.23 -30.65 -1.96
N LYS A 83 -11.45 -31.60 -2.52
CA LYS A 83 -11.74 -32.40 -3.74
C LYS A 83 -12.14 -31.60 -5.01
N ALA A 84 -11.33 -30.64 -5.42
CA ALA A 84 -11.54 -29.93 -6.69
C ALA A 84 -10.35 -30.09 -7.64
N THR A 85 -10.49 -30.80 -8.76
CA THR A 85 -9.49 -30.72 -9.83
C THR A 85 -9.59 -29.34 -10.46
N ARG A 86 -8.49 -28.57 -10.47
CA ARG A 86 -8.43 -27.27 -11.13
C ARG A 86 -7.44 -27.27 -12.28
N ASP A 87 -7.92 -26.91 -13.44
CA ASP A 87 -7.11 -26.71 -14.63
C ASP A 87 -6.51 -25.30 -14.60
N HIS A 88 -5.19 -25.25 -14.65
CA HIS A 88 -4.41 -24.04 -14.71
C HIS A 88 -3.85 -23.87 -16.12
N LYS A 89 -3.95 -22.64 -16.61
CA LYS A 89 -3.42 -22.21 -17.90
C LYS A 89 -2.34 -21.17 -17.66
N VAL A 90 -1.13 -21.44 -18.12
CA VAL A 90 0.01 -20.54 -17.99
C VAL A 90 0.47 -20.14 -19.39
N PRO A 91 0.36 -18.86 -19.78
CA PRO A 91 0.92 -18.42 -21.04
C PRO A 91 2.44 -18.52 -20.97
N LEU A 92 3.04 -19.30 -21.86
CA LEU A 92 4.48 -19.32 -22.06
C LEU A 92 4.84 -18.11 -22.93
N VAL A 93 5.73 -17.25 -22.44
CA VAL A 93 6.14 -16.02 -23.13
C VAL A 93 7.64 -16.07 -23.39
N GLY A 94 8.01 -16.04 -24.67
CA GLY A 94 9.38 -15.92 -25.13
C GLY A 94 9.78 -14.46 -25.36
N LEU A 95 11.02 -14.24 -25.81
CA LEU A 95 11.59 -12.90 -26.06
C LEU A 95 10.78 -12.07 -27.08
N SER A 96 10.02 -12.71 -27.97
CA SER A 96 9.22 -12.09 -29.03
C SER A 96 7.71 -12.06 -28.77
N GLY A 97 7.26 -12.50 -27.60
CA GLY A 97 5.83 -12.56 -27.25
C GLY A 97 5.39 -13.94 -26.77
N LYS A 98 4.07 -14.16 -26.72
CA LYS A 98 3.49 -15.43 -26.27
C LYS A 98 3.83 -16.55 -27.26
N ILE A 99 4.48 -17.60 -26.76
CA ILE A 99 4.93 -18.77 -27.54
C ILE A 99 4.06 -20.01 -27.35
N GLY A 100 3.21 -20.04 -26.31
CA GLY A 100 2.31 -21.17 -26.08
C GLY A 100 1.48 -21.03 -24.81
N ASP A 101 0.72 -22.07 -24.48
CA ASP A 101 -0.03 -22.21 -23.24
C ASP A 101 0.31 -23.55 -22.59
N LEU A 102 0.78 -23.54 -21.35
CA LEU A 102 0.94 -24.74 -20.53
C LEU A 102 -0.36 -24.98 -19.76
N TYR A 103 -0.93 -26.18 -19.94
CA TYR A 103 -2.09 -26.63 -19.20
C TYR A 103 -1.66 -27.67 -18.16
N PHE A 104 -2.06 -27.49 -16.91
CA PHE A 104 -1.87 -28.52 -15.88
C PHE A 104 -3.05 -28.56 -14.92
N SER A 105 -3.38 -29.76 -14.44
CA SER A 105 -4.47 -29.98 -13.50
C SER A 105 -3.91 -30.27 -12.11
N VAL A 106 -4.41 -29.57 -11.10
CA VAL A 106 -4.09 -29.86 -9.69
C VAL A 106 -5.30 -30.53 -9.05
N SER A 107 -5.14 -31.76 -8.56
CA SER A 107 -6.17 -32.50 -7.82
C SER A 107 -5.84 -32.58 -6.32
N PHE A 108 -6.86 -32.78 -5.49
CA PHE A 108 -6.77 -32.80 -4.03
C PHE A 108 -7.40 -34.09 -3.48
N GLU A 109 -6.68 -34.83 -2.64
CA GLU A 109 -7.06 -36.12 -2.02
C GLU A 109 -6.77 -36.09 -0.50
N THR A 110 -7.36 -36.90 0.36
CA THR A 110 -7.13 -36.83 1.83
C THR A 110 -6.06 -37.83 2.31
N VAL A 111 -5.12 -37.43 3.19
CA VAL A 111 -4.13 -38.33 3.86
C VAL A 111 -4.56 -38.62 5.30
N GLU A 112 -4.33 -39.85 5.73
CA GLU A 112 -4.47 -40.27 7.12
C GLU A 112 -3.34 -39.73 8.03
N SER A 113 -3.66 -39.46 9.30
CA SER A 113 -2.82 -38.75 10.26
C SER A 113 -1.45 -39.38 10.52
N GLU A 114 -1.30 -40.68 10.32
CA GLU A 114 -0.11 -41.46 10.71
C GLU A 114 1.10 -41.21 9.79
N ASN A 115 0.88 -40.81 8.53
CA ASN A 115 1.94 -40.49 7.58
C ASN A 115 2.41 -39.03 7.60
N LYS A 116 1.80 -38.20 8.45
CA LYS A 116 1.96 -36.73 8.44
C LYS A 116 3.36 -36.26 8.83
N ARG A 117 4.00 -36.91 9.80
CA ARG A 117 5.31 -36.51 10.30
C ARG A 117 6.42 -36.84 9.29
N THR A 118 6.41 -38.07 8.80
CA THR A 118 7.32 -38.55 7.75
C THR A 118 7.22 -37.71 6.47
N LEU A 119 6.00 -37.33 6.06
CA LEU A 119 5.78 -36.45 4.91
C LEU A 119 6.18 -34.99 5.15
N MET A 120 6.14 -34.47 6.37
CA MET A 120 6.62 -33.10 6.66
C MET A 120 8.15 -33.03 6.73
N ASP A 121 8.79 -34.12 7.16
CA ASP A 121 10.24 -34.24 7.21
C ASP A 121 10.88 -34.30 5.81
N GLU A 122 10.11 -34.66 4.77
CA GLU A 122 10.56 -34.72 3.36
C GLU A 122 10.46 -33.38 2.60
N TYR A 123 9.84 -32.33 3.17
CA TYR A 123 9.57 -31.08 2.45
C TYR A 123 10.13 -29.88 3.22
N THR A 124 10.92 -29.05 2.53
CA THR A 124 11.43 -27.81 3.11
C THR A 124 10.34 -26.74 3.14
N HIS A 125 10.32 -25.95 4.20
CA HIS A 125 9.50 -24.75 4.26
C HIS A 125 9.96 -23.77 3.17
N TYR A 126 9.06 -23.32 2.29
CA TYR A 126 9.40 -22.32 1.29
C TYR A 126 9.61 -20.98 1.98
N ASP A 127 10.87 -20.61 2.13
CA ASP A 127 11.27 -19.36 2.72
C ASP A 127 11.69 -18.41 1.60
N VAL A 128 10.82 -17.44 1.30
CA VAL A 128 11.05 -16.43 0.26
C VAL A 128 12.37 -15.67 0.42
N MET A 129 12.93 -15.66 1.63
CA MET A 129 14.19 -15.00 1.97
C MET A 129 15.39 -15.94 1.99
N GLU A 130 15.23 -17.26 1.81
CA GLU A 130 16.30 -18.25 2.00
C GLU A 130 17.53 -17.96 1.13
N GLN A 131 17.32 -17.69 -0.16
CA GLN A 131 18.42 -17.37 -1.09
C GLN A 131 19.17 -16.10 -0.64
N VAL A 132 18.43 -15.07 -0.22
CA VAL A 132 19.00 -13.81 0.26
C VAL A 132 19.77 -14.05 1.55
N ARG A 133 19.22 -14.77 2.53
CA ARG A 133 19.90 -15.09 3.79
C ARG A 133 21.16 -15.93 3.55
N THR A 134 21.10 -16.87 2.62
CA THR A 134 22.25 -17.69 2.24
C THR A 134 23.36 -16.84 1.65
N VAL A 135 23.04 -15.91 0.74
CA VAL A 135 24.02 -14.99 0.17
C VAL A 135 24.58 -14.06 1.23
N LYS A 136 23.74 -13.46 2.09
CA LYS A 136 24.20 -12.62 3.21
C LYS A 136 25.16 -13.37 4.12
N LYS A 137 24.84 -14.62 4.47
CA LYS A 137 25.70 -15.48 5.30
C LYS A 137 27.03 -15.82 4.63
N LYS A 138 27.02 -16.17 3.33
CA LYS A 138 28.23 -16.57 2.60
C LYS A 138 29.14 -15.41 2.24
N SER A 139 28.57 -14.25 1.90
CA SER A 139 29.33 -13.06 1.46
C SER A 139 29.70 -12.11 2.61
N GLY A 140 29.02 -12.22 3.76
CA GLY A 140 29.14 -11.26 4.86
C GLY A 140 28.35 -9.95 4.63
N GLU A 141 27.68 -9.79 3.48
CA GLU A 141 26.85 -8.62 3.20
C GLU A 141 25.58 -8.60 4.05
N LYS A 142 25.24 -7.44 4.60
CA LYS A 142 24.06 -7.25 5.47
C LYS A 142 22.89 -6.61 4.73
N ARG A 143 23.17 -5.84 3.68
CA ARG A 143 22.17 -5.07 2.93
C ARG A 143 21.49 -5.94 1.89
N LEU A 144 20.16 -5.89 1.88
CA LEU A 144 19.35 -6.71 0.99
C LEU A 144 19.61 -6.42 -0.49
N GLY A 145 19.67 -5.14 -0.89
CA GLY A 145 19.90 -4.76 -2.29
C GLY A 145 21.21 -5.31 -2.84
N ARG A 146 22.28 -5.30 -2.03
CA ARG A 146 23.58 -5.89 -2.41
C ARG A 146 23.55 -7.40 -2.49
N ALA A 147 22.87 -8.07 -1.55
CA ALA A 147 22.66 -9.51 -1.64
C ALA A 147 21.87 -9.88 -2.92
N MET A 148 20.87 -9.10 -3.29
CA MET A 148 20.13 -9.28 -4.56
C MET A 148 21.02 -8.99 -5.78
N SER A 149 21.90 -7.98 -5.71
CA SER A 149 22.89 -7.72 -6.77
C SER A 149 23.85 -8.90 -6.95
N ILE A 150 24.34 -9.51 -5.87
CA ILE A 150 25.17 -10.73 -5.89
C ILE A 150 24.41 -11.91 -6.48
N LEU A 151 23.09 -11.99 -6.26
CA LEU A 151 22.21 -12.96 -6.91
C LEU A 151 22.01 -12.69 -8.41
N GLY A 152 22.57 -11.62 -8.97
CA GLY A 152 22.51 -11.29 -10.40
C GLY A 152 21.36 -10.35 -10.78
N TYR A 153 20.61 -9.83 -9.80
CA TYR A 153 19.57 -8.84 -10.10
C TYR A 153 20.19 -7.50 -10.52
N LYS A 154 19.63 -6.92 -11.58
CA LYS A 154 19.98 -5.57 -12.08
C LYS A 154 18.72 -4.80 -12.47
N PRO A 155 18.71 -3.46 -12.37
CA PRO A 155 17.60 -2.62 -12.79
C PRO A 155 17.13 -2.99 -14.18
N TYR A 156 15.81 -3.13 -14.36
CA TYR A 156 15.25 -3.40 -15.67
C TYR A 156 14.22 -2.37 -16.09
N TYR A 157 13.31 -1.95 -15.22
CA TYR A 157 12.34 -0.89 -15.53
C TYR A 157 12.71 0.41 -14.82
N PRO A 158 12.60 1.58 -15.48
CA PRO A 158 12.67 2.86 -14.76
C PRO A 158 11.49 2.99 -13.80
N ILE A 159 11.73 3.59 -12.65
CA ILE A 159 10.75 3.74 -11.56
C ILE A 159 10.49 5.22 -11.31
N VAL A 160 9.22 5.60 -11.21
CA VAL A 160 8.78 6.88 -10.65
C VAL A 160 7.99 6.61 -9.38
N ILE A 161 8.50 7.07 -8.25
CA ILE A 161 7.88 6.92 -6.93
C ILE A 161 6.88 8.05 -6.66
N VAL A 162 5.67 7.71 -6.24
CA VAL A 162 4.64 8.64 -5.77
C VAL A 162 4.36 8.37 -4.28
N PRO A 163 4.72 9.29 -3.37
CA PRO A 163 4.65 9.06 -1.93
C PRO A 163 3.22 9.11 -1.36
N GLY A 164 3.06 8.62 -0.13
CA GLY A 164 1.79 8.63 0.62
C GLY A 164 1.40 9.96 1.25
N LEU A 165 0.37 9.91 2.10
CA LEU A 165 -0.01 11.02 2.98
C LEU A 165 1.16 11.35 3.89
N ALA A 166 1.43 12.63 4.10
CA ALA A 166 2.49 13.08 5.00
C ALA A 166 3.89 12.55 4.64
N SER A 167 4.10 12.12 3.41
CA SER A 167 5.30 11.37 2.99
C SER A 167 6.17 12.13 1.98
N SER A 168 5.82 13.39 1.66
CA SER A 168 6.73 14.35 1.03
C SER A 168 7.11 15.40 2.05
N ALA A 169 8.40 15.73 2.13
CA ALA A 169 8.85 16.89 2.86
C ALA A 169 8.22 18.16 2.26
N LEU A 170 7.87 19.09 3.12
CA LEU A 170 7.34 20.40 2.73
C LEU A 170 8.33 21.49 3.14
N GLU A 171 8.50 22.49 2.31
CA GLU A 171 9.38 23.64 2.50
C GLU A 171 8.57 24.94 2.51
N ALA A 172 8.90 25.85 3.42
CA ALA A 172 8.36 27.21 3.41
C ALA A 172 9.12 28.07 2.39
N TRP A 173 8.41 28.53 1.36
CA TRP A 173 8.96 29.40 0.30
C TRP A 173 8.80 30.88 0.63
N TYR A 174 7.75 31.22 1.36
CA TYR A 174 7.46 32.60 1.78
C TYR A 174 6.71 32.58 3.10
N THR A 175 7.10 33.49 3.99
CA THR A 175 6.38 33.86 5.20
C THR A 175 6.52 35.38 5.36
N GLU A 176 5.46 36.06 5.74
CA GLU A 176 5.45 37.53 5.89
C GLU A 176 6.54 38.02 6.85
N GLN A 177 6.77 37.27 7.94
CA GLN A 177 7.79 37.55 8.95
C GLN A 177 9.19 36.99 8.58
N GLY A 178 9.35 36.35 7.42
CA GLY A 178 10.61 35.71 6.98
C GLY A 178 11.01 34.44 7.74
N ILE A 179 10.19 34.01 8.73
CA ILE A 179 10.42 32.83 9.54
C ILE A 179 10.49 31.56 8.67
N TRP A 180 11.55 30.77 8.87
CA TRP A 180 11.78 29.46 8.21
C TRP A 180 11.80 29.47 6.68
N LYS A 181 12.01 30.64 6.06
CA LYS A 181 12.14 30.76 4.61
C LYS A 181 13.22 29.80 4.08
N ARG A 182 12.88 29.05 3.02
CA ARG A 182 13.72 28.02 2.37
C ARG A 182 14.15 26.89 3.30
N SER A 183 13.38 26.62 4.35
CA SER A 183 13.63 25.52 5.28
C SER A 183 12.52 24.49 5.21
N ARG A 184 12.86 23.21 5.41
CA ARG A 184 11.84 22.16 5.61
C ARG A 184 11.02 22.45 6.86
N VAL A 185 9.71 22.28 6.72
CA VAL A 185 8.73 22.46 7.78
C VAL A 185 7.99 21.17 8.11
N TRP A 186 8.07 20.17 7.23
CA TRP A 186 7.53 18.82 7.43
C TRP A 186 8.62 17.76 7.22
N ILE A 187 9.09 17.01 8.23
CA ILE A 187 8.87 17.19 9.67
C ILE A 187 10.11 17.77 10.34
N ASP A 188 9.92 18.82 11.13
CA ASP A 188 10.98 19.41 11.94
C ASP A 188 10.53 19.55 13.41
N PRO A 189 10.96 18.63 14.29
CA PRO A 189 10.63 18.67 15.71
C PRO A 189 11.00 19.98 16.41
N MET A 190 12.05 20.67 15.96
CA MET A 190 12.46 21.96 16.54
C MET A 190 11.45 23.06 16.19
N LYS A 191 10.86 23.01 15.00
CA LYS A 191 9.84 23.98 14.56
C LYS A 191 8.47 23.69 15.14
N ILE A 192 8.13 22.42 15.38
CA ILE A 192 6.86 22.01 15.99
C ILE A 192 6.80 22.38 17.50
N GLY A 193 7.95 22.62 18.12
CA GLY A 193 8.05 22.98 19.54
C GLY A 193 8.18 21.75 20.45
N GLN A 194 8.85 21.94 21.59
CA GLN A 194 9.04 20.88 22.60
C GLN A 194 7.73 20.66 23.38
N THR A 195 7.37 19.42 23.68
CA THR A 195 6.33 19.13 24.67
C THR A 195 6.92 19.02 26.08
N ALA A 196 6.06 19.20 27.08
CA ALA A 196 6.35 18.96 28.50
C ALA A 196 7.00 17.58 28.78
N GLY A 197 6.80 16.58 27.90
CA GLY A 197 7.44 15.27 27.99
C GLY A 197 8.95 15.27 27.67
N MET A 198 9.39 16.09 26.70
CA MET A 198 10.81 16.28 26.37
C MET A 198 11.50 17.25 27.33
N GLN A 199 10.79 18.26 27.85
CA GLN A 199 11.27 19.10 28.95
C GLN A 199 11.59 18.29 30.21
N LYS A 200 10.76 17.30 30.58
CA LYS A 200 11.07 16.39 31.71
C LYS A 200 12.32 15.54 31.49
N PHE A 201 12.62 15.17 30.25
CA PHE A 201 13.84 14.43 29.90
C PHE A 201 15.08 15.34 29.89
N SER A 202 14.95 16.57 29.38
CA SER A 202 15.97 17.63 29.43
C SER A 202 16.31 18.00 30.88
N ASN A 203 15.30 18.25 31.71
CA ASN A 203 15.45 18.63 33.12
C ASN A 203 16.10 17.54 33.97
N LYS A 204 15.98 16.26 33.57
CA LYS A 204 16.67 15.15 34.25
C LYS A 204 18.19 15.20 34.05
N PHE A 205 18.67 15.71 32.92
CA PHE A 205 20.10 15.87 32.64
C PHE A 205 20.69 17.19 33.18
N THR A 206 19.87 18.23 33.37
CA THR A 206 20.32 19.53 33.92
C THR A 206 20.18 19.65 35.44
N SER A 207 19.45 18.74 36.10
CA SER A 207 19.12 18.77 37.54
C SER A 207 20.30 18.71 38.53
N LYS A 208 21.56 18.70 38.09
CA LYS A 208 22.71 18.77 39.01
C LYS A 208 23.19 20.18 39.37
N LYS A 209 22.68 21.26 38.76
CA LYS A 209 23.08 22.63 39.15
C LYS A 209 21.97 23.66 38.89
N LYS A 210 21.06 23.84 39.85
CA LYS A 210 20.54 25.15 40.31
C LYS A 210 19.48 24.91 41.38
N LYS A 211 19.65 25.55 42.54
CA LYS A 211 18.59 25.74 43.54
C LYS A 211 18.15 27.20 43.45
N SER A 212 16.89 27.44 43.80
CA SER A 212 16.21 28.71 44.07
C SER A 212 15.30 29.25 42.95
N LYS A 213 14.53 30.26 43.33
CA LYS A 213 13.14 30.60 42.98
C LYS A 213 12.89 30.92 41.50
N ASP A 214 13.95 31.16 40.73
CA ASP A 214 13.93 31.58 39.32
C ASP A 214 13.52 30.46 38.36
N LEU A 215 13.63 29.19 38.78
CA LEU A 215 13.26 28.03 37.95
C LEU A 215 11.78 28.01 37.55
N LYS A 216 10.87 28.60 38.33
CA LYS A 216 9.45 28.60 38.00
C LYS A 216 9.08 29.62 36.93
N GLU A 217 9.71 30.79 36.95
CA GLU A 217 9.51 31.82 35.93
C GLU A 217 10.17 31.39 34.61
N ASP A 218 11.38 30.83 34.68
CA ASP A 218 12.07 30.24 33.51
C ASP A 218 11.28 29.06 32.90
N GLU A 219 10.68 28.17 33.72
CA GLU A 219 9.86 27.05 33.24
C GLU A 219 8.53 27.53 32.60
N GLU A 220 7.91 28.59 33.13
CA GLU A 220 6.69 29.18 32.56
C GLU A 220 6.96 29.91 31.24
N GLU A 221 8.06 30.65 31.12
CA GLU A 221 8.48 31.31 29.88
C GLU A 221 8.87 30.30 28.79
N GLU A 222 9.62 29.24 29.13
CA GLU A 222 9.96 28.16 28.18
C GLU A 222 8.71 27.38 27.71
N GLU A 223 7.73 27.15 28.61
CA GLU A 223 6.44 26.56 28.23
C GLU A 223 5.62 27.46 27.28
N GLU A 224 5.60 28.77 27.52
CA GLU A 224 4.92 29.72 26.62
C GLU A 224 5.61 29.81 25.25
N GLU A 225 6.95 29.87 25.20
CA GLU A 225 7.71 29.91 23.95
C GLU A 225 7.53 28.61 23.15
N GLY A 226 7.57 27.45 23.83
CA GLY A 226 7.28 26.15 23.24
C GLY A 226 5.86 26.04 22.68
N ARG A 227 4.85 26.58 23.37
CA ARG A 227 3.46 26.69 22.87
C ARG A 227 3.35 27.66 21.70
N GLY A 228 4.10 28.77 21.72
CA GLY A 228 4.17 29.75 20.64
C GLY A 228 4.74 29.16 19.35
N GLY A 229 5.83 28.40 19.43
CA GLY A 229 6.43 27.68 18.30
C GLY A 229 5.47 26.68 17.65
N ARG A 230 4.79 25.87 18.47
CA ARG A 230 3.79 24.88 18.01
C ARG A 230 2.66 25.50 17.21
N ARG A 231 2.07 26.59 17.74
CA ARG A 231 0.95 27.27 17.07
C ARG A 231 1.38 27.92 15.74
N LYS A 232 2.59 28.48 15.70
CA LYS A 232 3.19 29.02 14.45
C LYS A 232 3.37 27.93 13.39
N TRP A 233 3.92 26.78 13.78
CA TRP A 233 4.08 25.65 12.87
C TRP A 233 2.75 25.12 12.35
N LEU A 234 1.76 24.93 13.24
CA LEU A 234 0.43 24.45 12.86
C LEU A 234 -0.24 25.42 11.86
N HIS A 235 -0.19 26.73 12.13
CA HIS A 235 -0.73 27.75 11.23
C HIS A 235 -0.08 27.72 9.84
N MET A 236 1.25 27.49 9.77
CA MET A 236 1.96 27.37 8.50
C MET A 236 1.66 26.08 7.74
N MET A 237 1.39 25.00 8.48
CA MET A 237 1.09 23.69 7.90
C MET A 237 -0.35 23.56 7.43
N MET A 238 -1.29 24.32 7.97
CA MET A 238 -2.68 24.28 7.52
C MET A 238 -2.83 25.02 6.18
N PRO A 239 -3.49 24.41 5.16
CA PRO A 239 -4.01 25.16 4.03
C PRO A 239 -5.04 26.21 4.49
N SER A 240 -5.40 27.13 3.61
CA SER A 240 -6.45 28.10 3.90
C SER A 240 -7.74 27.40 4.36
N PRO A 241 -8.29 27.75 5.54
CA PRO A 241 -9.48 27.08 6.07
C PRO A 241 -10.74 27.35 5.24
N THR A 242 -10.71 28.36 4.36
CA THR A 242 -11.84 28.72 3.50
C THR A 242 -12.06 27.72 2.37
N ASP A 243 -10.99 27.10 1.87
CA ASP A 243 -11.07 26.24 0.70
C ASP A 243 -10.27 24.94 0.80
N GLY A 244 -9.39 24.78 1.78
CA GLY A 244 -8.65 23.56 2.07
C GLY A 244 -7.51 23.26 1.09
N TRP A 245 -7.09 24.22 0.24
CA TRP A 245 -6.01 23.98 -0.73
C TRP A 245 -5.15 25.21 -1.05
N SER A 246 -5.71 26.41 -0.97
CA SER A 246 -4.93 27.63 -1.22
C SER A 246 -3.94 27.89 -0.09
N ASP A 247 -2.87 28.61 -0.43
CA ASP A 247 -1.92 29.09 0.56
C ASP A 247 -2.63 30.07 1.53
N PRO A 248 -2.45 29.97 2.86
CA PRO A 248 -2.97 30.97 3.77
C PRO A 248 -2.28 32.33 3.56
N PRO A 249 -2.93 33.46 3.91
CA PRO A 249 -2.35 34.79 3.75
C PRO A 249 -0.96 34.88 4.39
N GLY A 250 -0.01 35.48 3.66
CA GLY A 250 1.35 35.69 4.15
C GLY A 250 2.21 34.42 4.22
N ILE A 251 1.77 33.26 3.73
CA ILE A 251 2.50 31.98 3.83
C ILE A 251 2.49 31.29 2.47
N LYS A 252 3.58 30.61 2.11
CA LYS A 252 3.67 29.77 0.92
C LYS A 252 4.47 28.52 1.23
N VAL A 253 3.86 27.35 1.09
CA VAL A 253 4.51 26.06 1.37
C VAL A 253 4.44 25.16 0.14
N ARG A 254 5.53 24.49 -0.22
CA ARG A 254 5.60 23.59 -1.39
C ARG A 254 6.29 22.28 -1.03
N ALA A 255 6.01 21.23 -1.79
CA ALA A 255 6.71 19.97 -1.66
C ALA A 255 8.17 20.11 -2.10
N VAL A 256 9.06 19.46 -1.36
CA VAL A 256 10.48 19.31 -1.73
C VAL A 256 10.58 18.29 -2.86
N GLU A 257 11.28 18.65 -3.94
CA GLU A 257 11.30 17.86 -5.17
C GLU A 257 12.32 16.71 -5.17
N GLY A 258 12.07 15.67 -5.95
CA GLY A 258 13.03 14.57 -6.15
C GLY A 258 13.19 13.63 -4.95
N LEU A 259 14.19 12.74 -5.02
CA LEU A 259 14.34 11.62 -4.06
C LEU A 259 14.57 12.09 -2.62
N HIS A 260 15.28 13.21 -2.43
CA HIS A 260 15.52 13.80 -1.10
C HIS A 260 14.26 14.38 -0.45
N GLY A 261 13.19 14.59 -1.23
CA GLY A 261 11.89 15.00 -0.71
C GLY A 261 11.10 13.85 -0.08
N ILE A 262 11.49 12.59 -0.33
CA ILE A 262 10.71 11.41 0.06
C ILE A 262 11.54 10.31 0.74
N ASP A 263 12.85 10.48 0.93
CA ASP A 263 13.71 9.49 1.59
C ASP A 263 13.53 9.53 3.12
N TYR A 264 13.87 10.66 3.72
CA TYR A 264 13.76 10.99 5.13
C TYR A 264 13.20 12.40 5.26
N LEU A 265 12.15 12.56 6.06
CA LEU A 265 11.45 13.85 6.16
C LEU A 265 12.25 14.87 6.97
N ALA A 266 12.89 14.44 8.07
CA ALA A 266 13.67 15.31 8.93
C ALA A 266 15.14 15.36 8.48
N GLU A 267 15.69 16.58 8.47
CA GLU A 267 17.11 16.82 8.23
C GLU A 267 17.96 16.64 9.48
N SER A 268 17.39 16.84 10.68
CA SER A 268 18.13 16.77 11.94
C SER A 268 18.59 15.34 12.21
N ALA A 269 19.87 15.19 12.61
CA ALA A 269 20.46 13.87 12.86
C ALA A 269 19.68 13.04 13.90
N VAL A 270 19.04 13.72 14.86
CA VAL A 270 18.24 13.11 15.93
C VAL A 270 16.93 12.51 15.42
N ALA A 271 16.24 13.20 14.49
CA ALA A 271 14.93 12.75 13.99
C ALA A 271 15.01 12.03 12.63
N LYS A 272 16.13 12.15 11.91
CA LYS A 272 16.28 11.59 10.56
C LYS A 272 15.95 10.10 10.52
N LYS A 273 16.55 9.29 11.41
CA LYS A 273 16.35 7.84 11.45
C LYS A 273 14.89 7.44 11.69
N SER A 274 14.16 8.15 12.55
CA SER A 274 12.76 7.85 12.85
C SER A 274 11.79 8.48 11.85
N SER A 275 12.26 9.35 10.96
CA SER A 275 11.47 10.02 9.91
C SER A 275 11.57 9.37 8.53
N TYR A 276 12.04 8.11 8.47
CA TYR A 276 12.13 7.39 7.22
C TYR A 276 10.75 7.28 6.55
N VAL A 277 10.77 7.44 5.23
CA VAL A 277 9.66 7.13 4.33
C VAL A 277 10.19 6.13 3.31
N PHE A 278 10.62 6.57 2.11
CA PHE A 278 11.19 5.69 1.09
C PHE A 278 12.70 5.44 1.24
N GLY A 279 13.38 6.01 2.24
CA GLY A 279 14.84 5.92 2.37
C GLY A 279 15.38 4.48 2.30
N HIS A 280 14.70 3.51 2.94
CA HIS A 280 15.09 2.09 2.87
C HIS A 280 14.86 1.46 1.50
N VAL A 281 13.74 1.79 0.84
CA VAL A 281 13.43 1.35 -0.53
C VAL A 281 14.44 1.91 -1.52
N ILE A 282 14.70 3.22 -1.46
CA ILE A 282 15.67 3.92 -2.32
C ILE A 282 17.06 3.32 -2.14
N ASN A 283 17.51 3.11 -0.90
CA ASN A 283 18.83 2.51 -0.64
C ASN A 283 18.92 1.07 -1.18
N ALA A 284 17.88 0.25 -1.02
CA ALA A 284 17.85 -1.11 -1.57
C ALA A 284 17.90 -1.12 -3.10
N LEU A 285 17.22 -0.17 -3.76
CA LEU A 285 17.26 0.00 -5.22
C LEU A 285 18.63 0.50 -5.70
N ILE A 286 19.23 1.49 -5.03
CA ILE A 286 20.58 1.96 -5.35
C ILE A 286 21.60 0.82 -5.20
N ASP A 287 21.47 0.02 -4.15
CA ASP A 287 22.35 -1.11 -3.90
C ASP A 287 22.28 -2.20 -4.98
N VAL A 288 21.15 -2.35 -5.68
CA VAL A 288 21.03 -3.27 -6.84
C VAL A 288 21.45 -2.60 -8.16
N GLY A 289 21.61 -1.28 -8.19
CA GLY A 289 22.20 -0.53 -9.30
C GLY A 289 21.34 0.60 -9.88
N TYR A 290 20.23 0.99 -9.22
CA TYR A 290 19.47 2.16 -9.64
C TYR A 290 20.23 3.46 -9.34
N ASP A 291 19.96 4.51 -10.13
CA ASP A 291 20.54 5.84 -10.01
C ASP A 291 19.53 6.92 -10.42
N ASN A 292 19.97 8.17 -10.56
CA ASN A 292 19.11 9.29 -10.92
C ASN A 292 18.54 9.25 -12.36
N ILE A 293 19.01 8.32 -13.21
CA ILE A 293 18.54 8.16 -14.59
C ILE A 293 17.30 7.26 -14.64
N ASN A 294 17.27 6.22 -13.81
CA ASN A 294 16.22 5.19 -13.80
C ASN A 294 15.38 5.16 -12.51
N LEU A 295 15.67 6.01 -11.53
CA LEU A 295 14.90 6.16 -10.30
C LEU A 295 14.57 7.64 -10.04
N GLN A 296 13.28 7.98 -10.06
CA GLN A 296 12.78 9.33 -9.86
C GLN A 296 11.66 9.36 -8.81
N ALA A 297 11.39 10.54 -8.27
CA ALA A 297 10.31 10.76 -7.31
C ALA A 297 9.44 11.95 -7.72
N ALA A 298 8.13 11.75 -7.66
CA ALA A 298 7.11 12.75 -7.88
C ALA A 298 6.46 13.13 -6.54
N SER A 299 7.19 13.90 -5.75
CA SER A 299 6.71 14.53 -4.52
C SER A 299 5.56 15.51 -4.79
N TYR A 300 4.64 15.64 -3.84
CA TYR A 300 3.50 16.56 -3.95
C TYR A 300 3.03 17.06 -2.59
N ASP A 301 2.23 18.12 -2.61
CA ASP A 301 1.60 18.66 -1.40
C ASP A 301 0.40 17.79 -1.00
N TRP A 302 0.67 16.78 -0.19
CA TRP A 302 -0.29 15.78 0.27
C TRP A 302 -1.49 16.34 1.06
N ARG A 303 -1.51 17.63 1.39
CA ARG A 303 -2.64 18.31 2.04
C ARG A 303 -3.78 18.63 1.07
N LEU A 304 -3.52 18.60 -0.25
CA LEU A 304 -4.41 19.10 -1.28
C LEU A 304 -5.24 17.99 -1.95
N PRO A 305 -6.49 18.29 -2.35
CA PRO A 305 -7.28 17.40 -3.20
C PRO A 305 -6.68 17.32 -4.62
N PRO A 306 -6.89 16.22 -5.36
CA PRO A 306 -6.21 15.94 -6.62
C PRO A 306 -6.44 17.01 -7.70
N SER A 307 -7.69 17.46 -7.89
CA SER A 307 -7.99 18.52 -8.86
C SER A 307 -7.30 19.85 -8.54
N LYS A 308 -6.94 20.10 -7.27
CA LYS A 308 -6.22 21.31 -6.85
C LYS A 308 -4.71 21.15 -6.86
N LEU A 309 -4.18 19.92 -6.72
CA LEU A 309 -2.78 19.63 -7.07
C LEU A 309 -2.49 20.01 -8.52
N GLN A 310 -3.40 19.63 -9.43
CA GLN A 310 -3.27 20.04 -10.83
C GLN A 310 -3.41 21.56 -11.01
N LYS A 311 -4.45 22.16 -10.41
CA LYS A 311 -4.70 23.60 -10.58
C LYS A 311 -3.58 24.49 -10.02
N ARG A 312 -3.04 24.16 -8.84
CA ARG A 312 -2.06 25.01 -8.14
C ARG A 312 -0.63 24.75 -8.60
N ASP A 313 -0.28 23.48 -8.76
CA ASP A 313 1.12 23.05 -8.91
C ASP A 313 1.41 22.39 -10.26
N PHE A 314 0.40 22.27 -11.15
CA PHE A 314 0.49 21.51 -12.40
C PHE A 314 0.99 20.07 -12.20
N TYR A 315 0.69 19.50 -11.03
CA TYR A 315 1.33 18.28 -10.56
C TYR A 315 1.19 17.09 -11.54
N PHE A 316 -0.02 16.83 -12.05
CA PHE A 316 -0.22 15.69 -12.95
C PHE A 316 0.37 15.94 -14.33
N THR A 317 0.37 17.18 -14.83
CA THR A 317 1.12 17.55 -16.05
C THR A 317 2.62 17.26 -15.87
N ARG A 318 3.21 17.70 -14.76
CA ARG A 318 4.62 17.45 -14.46
C ARG A 318 4.94 15.97 -14.31
N LEU A 319 4.08 15.19 -13.64
CA LEU A 319 4.22 13.75 -13.50
C LEU A 319 4.14 13.04 -14.86
N ARG A 320 3.19 13.43 -15.73
CA ARG A 320 3.07 12.90 -17.10
C ARG A 320 4.34 13.12 -17.90
N ASP A 321 4.91 14.32 -17.84
CA ASP A 321 6.10 14.69 -18.60
C ASP A 321 7.36 14.01 -18.02
N MET A 322 7.43 13.83 -16.69
CA MET A 322 8.47 13.02 -16.03
C MET A 322 8.43 11.56 -16.51
N VAL A 323 7.24 10.96 -16.59
CA VAL A 323 7.07 9.57 -17.07
C VAL A 323 7.50 9.42 -18.54
N ARG A 324 7.14 10.36 -19.42
CA ARG A 324 7.62 10.37 -20.82
C ARG A 324 9.14 10.48 -20.89
N THR A 325 9.71 11.38 -20.10
CA THR A 325 11.16 11.60 -20.06
C THR A 325 11.89 10.36 -19.58
N ALA A 326 11.47 9.77 -18.46
CA ALA A 326 12.03 8.52 -17.94
C ALA A 326 11.93 7.38 -18.96
N ARG A 327 10.78 7.27 -19.64
CA ARG A 327 10.55 6.25 -20.68
C ARG A 327 11.49 6.42 -21.86
N ASN A 328 11.69 7.65 -22.32
CA ASN A 328 12.54 7.94 -23.47
C ASN A 328 14.02 7.73 -23.16
N ILE A 329 14.51 8.20 -22.01
CA ILE A 329 15.91 8.05 -21.61
C ILE A 329 16.28 6.57 -21.39
N ASN A 330 15.37 5.78 -20.83
CA ASN A 330 15.62 4.38 -20.50
C ASN A 330 15.13 3.40 -21.60
N GLU A 331 14.54 3.92 -22.67
CA GLU A 331 13.91 3.16 -23.78
C GLU A 331 12.95 2.06 -23.30
N LYS A 332 12.28 2.31 -22.17
CA LYS A 332 11.42 1.33 -21.49
C LYS A 332 10.27 2.01 -20.80
N LYS A 333 9.10 1.37 -20.82
CA LYS A 333 7.93 1.83 -20.06
C LYS A 333 8.24 1.85 -18.55
N VAL A 334 7.62 2.80 -17.85
CA VAL A 334 7.89 3.16 -16.46
C VAL A 334 7.03 2.33 -15.50
N VAL A 335 7.61 1.93 -14.37
CA VAL A 335 6.85 1.43 -13.22
C VAL A 335 6.50 2.62 -12.32
N LEU A 336 5.20 2.86 -12.14
CA LEU A 336 4.69 3.83 -11.17
C LEU A 336 4.55 3.13 -9.82
N MET A 337 5.34 3.57 -8.84
CA MET A 337 5.39 2.96 -7.51
C MET A 337 4.70 3.85 -6.48
N GLY A 338 3.63 3.37 -5.88
CA GLY A 338 2.87 4.10 -4.85
C GLY A 338 2.93 3.41 -3.49
N HIS A 339 2.90 4.19 -2.42
CA HIS A 339 2.60 3.71 -1.07
C HIS A 339 1.40 4.45 -0.49
N SER A 340 0.48 3.74 0.17
CA SER A 340 -0.66 4.32 0.87
C SER A 340 -1.47 5.28 -0.02
N MET A 341 -1.71 6.54 0.38
CA MET A 341 -2.40 7.54 -0.44
C MET A 341 -1.71 7.81 -1.79
N GLY A 342 -0.42 7.52 -1.94
CA GLY A 342 0.29 7.60 -3.22
C GLY A 342 -0.30 6.64 -4.26
N CYS A 343 -0.85 5.50 -3.82
CA CYS A 343 -1.61 4.60 -4.68
C CYS A 343 -2.91 5.25 -5.20
N ARG A 344 -3.59 6.07 -4.39
CA ARG A 344 -4.76 6.85 -4.81
C ARG A 344 -4.38 7.97 -5.77
N CYS A 345 -3.24 8.60 -5.52
CA CYS A 345 -2.65 9.61 -6.40
C CYS A 345 -2.33 9.03 -7.78
N ILE A 346 -1.67 7.86 -7.85
CA ILE A 346 -1.42 7.14 -9.11
C ILE A 346 -2.74 6.75 -9.77
N GLN A 347 -3.68 6.17 -9.03
CA GLN A 347 -4.97 5.75 -9.60
C GLN A 347 -5.73 6.92 -10.26
N TYR A 348 -5.76 8.08 -9.59
CA TYR A 348 -6.32 9.31 -10.15
C TYR A 348 -5.53 9.76 -11.38
N PHE A 349 -4.19 9.81 -11.29
CA PHE A 349 -3.31 10.20 -12.40
C PHE A 349 -3.52 9.36 -13.65
N LEU A 350 -3.65 8.04 -13.51
CA LEU A 350 -3.88 7.12 -14.63
C LEU A 350 -5.22 7.44 -15.34
N SER A 351 -6.28 7.68 -14.56
CA SER A 351 -7.61 8.02 -15.10
C SER A 351 -7.61 9.42 -15.74
N TRP A 352 -6.95 10.38 -15.10
CA TRP A 352 -6.76 11.74 -15.60
C TRP A 352 -5.98 11.75 -16.91
N CYS A 353 -4.90 10.99 -17.02
CA CYS A 353 -4.14 10.87 -18.26
C CYS A 353 -4.98 10.27 -19.39
N GLU A 354 -5.79 9.25 -19.14
CA GLU A 354 -6.67 8.70 -20.19
C GLU A 354 -7.79 9.68 -20.60
N GLY A 355 -8.13 10.67 -19.76
CA GLY A 355 -9.02 11.76 -20.14
C GLY A 355 -8.34 12.88 -20.92
N GLU A 356 -7.14 13.30 -20.52
CA GLU A 356 -6.44 14.46 -21.09
C GLU A 356 -5.47 14.12 -22.23
N ASP A 357 -4.97 12.87 -22.29
CA ASP A 357 -3.98 12.36 -23.23
C ASP A 357 -4.22 10.86 -23.51
N PRO A 358 -5.31 10.50 -24.21
CA PRO A 358 -5.73 9.11 -24.39
C PRO A 358 -4.63 8.22 -24.98
N GLY A 359 -4.43 7.04 -24.40
CA GLY A 359 -3.38 6.10 -24.82
C GLY A 359 -2.02 6.34 -24.17
N PHE A 360 -1.85 7.44 -23.42
CA PHE A 360 -0.64 7.73 -22.66
C PHE A 360 -0.20 6.55 -21.78
N VAL A 361 -1.14 5.95 -21.02
CA VAL A 361 -0.79 4.90 -20.06
C VAL A 361 -0.29 3.67 -20.80
N ARG A 362 -1.00 3.27 -21.87
CA ARG A 362 -0.60 2.15 -22.73
C ARG A 362 0.80 2.33 -23.30
N GLU A 363 1.21 3.54 -23.65
CA GLU A 363 2.49 3.80 -24.32
C GLU A 363 3.67 4.01 -23.37
N ASN A 364 3.41 4.47 -22.15
CA ASN A 364 4.46 4.95 -21.25
C ASN A 364 4.56 4.16 -19.94
N VAL A 365 3.48 3.51 -19.49
CA VAL A 365 3.45 2.82 -18.18
C VAL A 365 3.53 1.31 -18.38
N HIS A 366 4.51 0.69 -17.71
CA HIS A 366 4.66 -0.77 -17.69
C HIS A 366 3.74 -1.38 -16.65
N ALA A 367 3.81 -0.88 -15.42
CA ALA A 367 3.07 -1.39 -14.29
C ALA A 367 2.75 -0.30 -13.27
N PHE A 368 1.66 -0.51 -12.54
CA PHE A 368 1.37 0.16 -11.28
C PHE A 368 1.77 -0.79 -10.14
N LEU A 369 2.85 -0.46 -9.41
CA LEU A 369 3.27 -1.14 -8.20
C LEU A 369 2.67 -0.42 -6.98
N ALA A 370 1.68 -1.04 -6.35
CA ALA A 370 0.90 -0.49 -5.25
C ALA A 370 1.28 -1.15 -3.91
N MET A 371 1.78 -0.37 -2.96
CA MET A 371 2.14 -0.85 -1.61
C MET A 371 1.15 -0.33 -0.57
N GLY A 372 0.58 -1.22 0.23
CA GLY A 372 -0.45 -0.88 1.22
C GLY A 372 -1.61 -0.03 0.65
N PRO A 373 -2.21 -0.37 -0.51
CA PRO A 373 -3.14 0.53 -1.18
C PRO A 373 -4.51 0.65 -0.49
N PRO A 374 -4.97 1.85 -0.15
CA PRO A 374 -6.32 2.07 0.38
C PRO A 374 -7.34 2.21 -0.76
N PHE A 375 -7.46 1.22 -1.65
CA PHE A 375 -8.32 1.32 -2.85
C PHE A 375 -9.80 1.60 -2.53
N LEU A 376 -10.30 1.13 -1.39
CA LEU A 376 -11.66 1.43 -0.92
C LEU A 376 -11.71 2.58 0.10
N GLY A 377 -10.58 3.19 0.45
CA GLY A 377 -10.44 4.11 1.58
C GLY A 377 -10.24 3.37 2.92
N ALA A 378 -10.13 4.14 4.00
CA ALA A 378 -9.93 3.62 5.35
C ALA A 378 -10.89 4.30 6.37
N PRO A 379 -11.58 3.55 7.24
CA PRO A 379 -12.39 4.11 8.32
C PRO A 379 -11.61 5.09 9.21
N LYS A 380 -10.32 4.84 9.40
CA LYS A 380 -9.40 5.71 10.15
C LYS A 380 -9.36 7.16 9.65
N ALA A 381 -9.53 7.39 8.34
CA ALA A 381 -9.63 8.73 7.78
C ALA A 381 -10.86 9.50 8.30
N MET A 382 -11.97 8.79 8.58
CA MET A 382 -13.15 9.39 9.21
C MET A 382 -12.89 9.67 10.70
N ARG A 383 -12.25 8.74 11.43
CA ARG A 383 -11.86 8.99 12.83
C ARG A 383 -10.98 10.25 12.96
N ALA A 384 -10.01 10.44 12.07
CA ALA A 384 -9.09 11.56 12.09
C ALA A 384 -9.80 12.94 12.12
N VAL A 385 -10.88 13.11 11.34
CA VAL A 385 -11.65 14.36 11.33
C VAL A 385 -12.70 14.47 12.44
N LEU A 386 -13.06 13.36 13.10
CA LEU A 386 -14.08 13.34 14.15
C LEU A 386 -13.50 13.46 15.55
N THR A 387 -12.48 12.65 15.88
CA THR A 387 -11.89 12.55 17.22
C THR A 387 -10.37 12.67 17.22
N GLY A 388 -9.76 12.90 16.06
CA GLY A 388 -8.33 13.16 15.91
C GLY A 388 -7.52 11.90 15.60
N ASP A 389 -6.45 12.10 14.85
CA ASP A 389 -5.35 11.16 14.65
C ASP A 389 -4.07 11.98 14.50
N CYS A 390 -3.13 11.82 15.43
CA CYS A 390 -1.90 12.61 15.44
C CYS A 390 -0.88 12.16 14.39
N MET A 391 -1.16 11.09 13.62
CA MET A 391 -0.29 10.62 12.53
C MET A 391 1.15 10.32 13.00
N GLY A 392 1.32 9.81 14.22
CA GLY A 392 2.64 9.56 14.81
C GLY A 392 3.30 10.80 15.45
N LEU A 393 2.55 11.89 15.59
CA LEU A 393 2.97 13.16 16.20
C LEU A 393 2.32 13.37 17.58
N GLU A 394 2.05 12.30 18.31
CA GLU A 394 1.41 12.36 19.63
C GLU A 394 2.24 13.18 20.63
N MET A 395 3.56 13.24 20.43
CA MET A 395 4.47 14.09 21.21
C MET A 395 4.40 15.57 20.85
N PHE A 396 3.58 15.98 19.88
CA PHE A 396 3.62 17.32 19.30
C PHE A 396 2.23 17.93 19.08
N LEU A 397 1.24 17.11 18.76
CA LEU A 397 -0.13 17.52 18.49
C LEU A 397 -1.06 16.95 19.57
N THR A 398 -1.91 17.81 20.11
CA THR A 398 -3.08 17.35 20.88
C THR A 398 -4.12 16.71 19.93
N PRO A 399 -4.99 15.82 20.42
CA PRO A 399 -6.09 15.27 19.61
C PRO A 399 -6.97 16.37 18.99
N GLU A 400 -7.24 17.45 19.72
CA GLU A 400 -7.98 18.60 19.23
C GLU A 400 -7.27 19.32 18.07
N GLU A 401 -5.96 19.56 18.19
CA GLU A 401 -5.16 20.15 17.11
C GLU A 401 -5.10 19.21 15.90
N ALA A 402 -5.01 17.90 16.12
CA ALA A 402 -5.05 16.89 15.06
C ALA A 402 -6.39 16.88 14.31
N VAL A 403 -7.52 17.08 15.00
CA VAL A 403 -8.84 17.26 14.35
C VAL A 403 -8.83 18.52 13.48
N VAL A 404 -8.36 19.65 14.02
CA VAL A 404 -8.30 20.92 13.29
C VAL A 404 -7.43 20.78 12.05
N PHE A 405 -6.25 20.20 12.19
CA PHE A 405 -5.32 19.96 11.10
C PHE A 405 -5.90 19.05 10.02
N SER A 406 -6.52 17.93 10.42
CA SER A 406 -7.15 16.98 9.51
C SER A 406 -8.33 17.59 8.76
N ARG A 407 -9.12 18.46 9.41
CA ARG A 407 -10.24 19.17 8.77
C ARG A 407 -9.78 20.27 7.82
N ALA A 408 -8.62 20.88 8.07
CA ALA A 408 -8.05 21.90 7.20
C ALA A 408 -7.47 21.32 5.90
N CYS A 409 -7.01 20.07 5.91
CA CYS A 409 -6.52 19.39 4.72
C CYS A 409 -7.69 19.05 3.76
N GLY A 410 -7.70 19.68 2.58
CA GLY A 410 -8.64 19.35 1.52
C GLY A 410 -8.47 17.93 0.98
N SER A 411 -7.34 17.27 1.22
CA SER A 411 -7.07 15.88 0.86
C SER A 411 -7.80 14.84 1.73
N SER A 412 -8.30 15.19 2.91
CA SER A 412 -8.88 14.22 3.86
C SER A 412 -10.00 13.34 3.26
N PRO A 413 -10.96 13.88 2.48
CA PRO A 413 -11.97 13.05 1.82
C PRO A 413 -11.43 12.07 0.76
N TRP A 414 -10.18 12.20 0.33
CA TRP A 414 -9.55 11.29 -0.63
C TRP A 414 -9.35 9.87 -0.08
N LEU A 415 -9.34 9.71 1.24
CA LEU A 415 -9.17 8.43 1.92
C LEU A 415 -10.45 7.91 2.58
N TYR A 416 -11.58 8.60 2.40
CA TYR A 416 -12.86 8.15 2.93
C TYR A 416 -13.31 6.84 2.28
N PRO A 417 -14.01 5.97 3.02
CA PRO A 417 -14.65 4.79 2.45
C PRO A 417 -15.52 5.14 1.23
N VAL A 418 -15.22 4.54 0.08
CA VAL A 418 -15.93 4.81 -1.19
C VAL A 418 -16.99 3.76 -1.54
N ASP A 419 -16.92 2.57 -0.93
CA ASP A 419 -17.92 1.50 -0.99
C ASP A 419 -17.98 0.76 0.37
N GLU A 420 -18.76 1.29 1.30
CA GLU A 420 -18.86 0.79 2.68
C GLU A 420 -19.41 -0.63 2.78
N GLN A 421 -20.12 -1.12 1.76
CA GLN A 421 -20.73 -2.46 1.78
C GLN A 421 -19.68 -3.57 1.72
N GLN A 422 -18.46 -3.26 1.26
CA GLN A 422 -17.35 -4.22 1.21
C GLN A 422 -16.65 -4.39 2.56
N PHE A 423 -16.86 -3.48 3.50
CA PHE A 423 -16.19 -3.50 4.79
C PHE A 423 -16.79 -4.57 5.72
N PRO A 424 -16.00 -5.09 6.68
CA PRO A 424 -16.48 -6.11 7.59
C PRO A 424 -17.52 -5.60 8.59
N ASP A 425 -17.64 -4.29 8.78
CA ASP A 425 -18.65 -3.70 9.64
C ASP A 425 -18.98 -2.29 9.13
N VAL A 426 -20.04 -1.69 9.68
CA VAL A 426 -20.32 -0.27 9.45
C VAL A 426 -19.18 0.59 9.97
N VAL A 427 -18.91 1.72 9.32
CA VAL A 427 -17.77 2.60 9.66
C VAL A 427 -17.86 3.15 11.07
N ALA A 428 -19.06 3.55 11.52
CA ALA A 428 -19.24 3.95 12.91
C ALA A 428 -20.66 3.76 13.41
N ARG A 429 -20.79 3.77 14.74
CA ARG A 429 -22.04 3.88 15.47
C ARG A 429 -21.97 5.04 16.46
N VAL A 430 -23.10 5.73 16.65
CA VAL A 430 -23.23 6.83 17.62
C VAL A 430 -24.32 6.46 18.63
N SER A 431 -24.05 6.62 19.93
CA SER A 431 -25.05 6.36 20.97
C SER A 431 -26.19 7.37 20.93
N GLY A 432 -27.43 6.88 21.14
CA GLY A 432 -28.63 7.71 21.17
C GLY A 432 -28.71 8.63 22.40
N GLU A 433 -29.44 9.75 22.27
CA GLU A 433 -29.60 10.76 23.32
C GLU A 433 -30.64 10.40 24.40
N SER A 434 -31.48 9.38 24.19
CA SER A 434 -32.56 9.00 25.11
C SER A 434 -32.10 7.94 26.13
N GLN A 435 -32.94 7.67 27.14
CA GLN A 435 -32.65 6.72 28.23
C GLN A 435 -32.24 5.30 27.75
N ASN A 436 -32.56 4.94 26.50
CA ASN A 436 -31.98 3.77 25.82
C ASN A 436 -30.73 4.18 25.02
N LYS A 437 -29.56 4.07 25.66
CA LYS A 437 -28.19 4.30 25.12
C LYS A 437 -27.80 3.31 24.00
N ASN A 438 -28.65 3.09 23.01
CA ASN A 438 -28.37 2.14 21.92
C ASN A 438 -27.48 2.80 20.86
N PHE A 439 -26.44 2.09 20.42
CA PHE A 439 -25.53 2.50 19.35
C PHE A 439 -26.22 2.35 17.99
N GLN A 440 -26.36 3.47 17.27
CA GLN A 440 -27.00 3.51 15.94
C GLN A 440 -25.94 3.61 14.84
N PRO A 441 -26.02 2.79 13.77
CA PRO A 441 -25.08 2.85 12.66
C PRO A 441 -25.15 4.19 11.92
N LYS A 442 -23.99 4.69 11.50
CA LYS A 442 -23.83 5.90 10.69
C LYS A 442 -22.89 5.61 9.53
N THR A 443 -23.30 6.04 8.33
CA THR A 443 -22.45 6.03 7.14
C THR A 443 -21.41 7.15 7.22
N THR A 444 -20.32 7.05 6.47
CA THR A 444 -19.29 8.10 6.30
C THR A 444 -19.92 9.42 5.87
N THR A 445 -20.92 9.38 4.98
CA THR A 445 -21.63 10.58 4.51
C THR A 445 -22.41 11.25 5.64
N GLN A 446 -23.17 10.47 6.43
CA GLN A 446 -23.90 11.02 7.58
C GLN A 446 -22.96 11.59 8.64
N LEU A 447 -21.84 10.91 8.91
CA LEU A 447 -20.83 11.38 9.85
C LEU A 447 -20.23 12.71 9.39
N ALA A 448 -19.79 12.79 8.14
CA ALA A 448 -19.20 13.99 7.57
C ALA A 448 -20.18 15.17 7.60
N GLN A 449 -21.42 14.96 7.17
CA GLN A 449 -22.46 15.99 7.15
C GLN A 449 -22.80 16.54 8.54
N THR A 450 -22.83 15.67 9.56
CA THR A 450 -23.32 16.04 10.89
C THR A 450 -22.20 16.55 11.80
N TYR A 451 -21.01 15.98 11.69
CA TYR A 451 -19.95 16.15 12.69
C TYR A 451 -18.63 16.70 12.11
N ALA A 452 -18.48 16.80 10.79
CA ALA A 452 -17.27 17.32 10.14
C ALA A 452 -17.63 18.19 8.92
N SER A 453 -18.41 19.24 9.13
CA SER A 453 -19.02 20.05 8.06
C SER A 453 -18.00 20.65 7.09
N VAL A 454 -16.86 21.14 7.60
CA VAL A 454 -15.75 21.67 6.78
C VAL A 454 -15.23 20.59 5.83
N SER A 455 -14.93 19.40 6.34
CA SER A 455 -14.41 18.30 5.51
C SER A 455 -15.46 17.79 4.52
N ASN A 456 -16.74 17.75 4.92
CA ASN A 456 -17.85 17.44 4.02
C ASN A 456 -17.97 18.47 2.88
N SER A 457 -17.76 19.76 3.16
CA SER A 457 -17.79 20.80 2.14
C SER A 457 -16.70 20.60 1.08
N PHE A 458 -15.50 20.17 1.49
CA PHE A 458 -14.41 19.84 0.57
C PHE A 458 -14.74 18.61 -0.26
N LYS A 459 -15.34 17.58 0.35
CA LYS A 459 -15.84 16.40 -0.36
C LYS A 459 -16.82 16.79 -1.48
N GLN A 460 -17.84 17.57 -1.15
CA GLN A 460 -18.85 18.02 -2.09
C GLN A 460 -18.25 18.87 -3.23
N LYS A 461 -17.32 19.76 -2.90
CA LYS A 461 -16.75 20.72 -3.86
C LYS A 461 -15.70 20.12 -4.79
N TYR A 462 -14.94 19.13 -4.33
CA TYR A 462 -13.74 18.65 -5.05
C TYR A 462 -13.77 17.19 -5.45
N TYR A 463 -14.68 16.38 -4.91
CA TYR A 463 -14.67 14.94 -5.13
C TYR A 463 -15.98 14.43 -5.73
N ASP A 464 -17.14 14.88 -5.23
CA ASP A 464 -18.45 14.35 -5.63
C ASP A 464 -18.76 14.50 -7.12
N SER A 465 -18.29 15.59 -7.74
CA SER A 465 -18.45 15.88 -9.17
C SER A 465 -17.19 15.63 -10.00
N ASP A 466 -16.13 15.08 -9.40
CA ASP A 466 -14.87 14.85 -10.10
C ASP A 466 -14.97 13.61 -11.02
N PRO A 467 -14.81 13.77 -12.35
CA PRO A 467 -15.00 12.69 -13.33
C PRO A 467 -13.97 11.56 -13.19
N TYR A 468 -12.84 11.81 -12.54
CA TYR A 468 -11.78 10.84 -12.32
C TYR A 468 -11.84 10.20 -10.93
N TYR A 469 -12.87 10.53 -10.14
CA TYR A 469 -13.01 10.06 -8.76
C TYR A 469 -14.42 9.61 -8.36
N LEU A 470 -15.26 10.44 -7.72
CA LEU A 470 -16.58 9.99 -7.20
C LEU A 470 -17.74 10.20 -8.18
N LEU A 471 -17.59 10.97 -9.26
CA LEU A 471 -18.67 11.14 -10.22
C LEU A 471 -19.08 9.76 -10.77
N PRO A 472 -20.34 9.34 -10.60
CA PRO A 472 -20.80 8.06 -11.11
C PRO A 472 -20.96 8.12 -12.63
N ASP A 473 -20.67 7.01 -13.29
CA ASP A 473 -21.02 6.80 -14.69
C ASP A 473 -22.55 6.61 -14.88
N LYS A 474 -22.99 6.39 -16.12
CA LYS A 474 -24.40 6.16 -16.46
C LYS A 474 -25.02 4.95 -15.73
N LEU A 475 -24.21 4.04 -15.20
CA LEU A 475 -24.62 2.85 -14.45
C LEU A 475 -24.51 3.05 -12.93
N GLY A 476 -24.20 4.27 -12.47
CA GLY A 476 -24.05 4.58 -11.05
C GLY A 476 -22.67 4.20 -10.48
N LYS A 477 -21.72 3.73 -11.29
CA LYS A 477 -20.41 3.28 -10.82
C LYS A 477 -19.43 4.45 -10.75
N LYS A 478 -18.85 4.67 -9.57
CA LYS A 478 -17.83 5.70 -9.33
C LYS A 478 -16.55 5.39 -10.09
N ALA A 479 -15.95 6.38 -10.76
CA ALA A 479 -14.71 6.21 -11.53
C ALA A 479 -13.57 5.58 -10.71
N VAL A 480 -13.47 5.95 -9.43
CA VAL A 480 -12.47 5.42 -8.49
C VAL A 480 -12.57 3.90 -8.24
N LEU A 481 -13.70 3.27 -8.55
CA LEU A 481 -13.89 1.81 -8.42
C LEU A 481 -13.66 1.08 -9.75
N SER A 482 -13.36 1.80 -10.83
CA SER A 482 -13.04 1.22 -12.12
C SER A 482 -11.67 0.54 -12.12
N ILE A 483 -11.54 -0.44 -13.01
CA ILE A 483 -10.30 -1.16 -13.21
C ILE A 483 -9.26 -0.13 -13.68
N PRO A 484 -8.09 -0.02 -13.02
CA PRO A 484 -7.08 0.95 -13.42
C PRO A 484 -6.60 0.64 -14.85
N PRO A 485 -6.38 1.65 -15.72
CA PRO A 485 -6.10 1.45 -17.15
C PRO A 485 -4.63 1.03 -17.41
N VAL A 486 -4.13 0.04 -16.68
CA VAL A 486 -2.76 -0.49 -16.79
C VAL A 486 -2.76 -1.94 -17.24
N SER A 487 -1.71 -2.38 -17.92
CA SER A 487 -1.55 -3.79 -18.28
C SER A 487 -1.09 -4.66 -17.11
N ASN A 488 -0.33 -4.08 -16.18
CA ASN A 488 0.19 -4.80 -15.02
C ASN A 488 -0.13 -4.02 -13.73
N LEU A 489 -0.80 -4.68 -12.79
CA LEU A 489 -1.04 -4.20 -11.44
C LEU A 489 -0.35 -5.14 -10.46
N TRP A 490 0.69 -4.65 -9.81
CA TRP A 490 1.44 -5.40 -8.81
C TRP A 490 1.11 -4.82 -7.44
N VAL A 491 0.63 -5.65 -6.53
CA VAL A 491 0.21 -5.21 -5.19
C VAL A 491 1.06 -5.91 -4.15
N ILE A 492 1.64 -5.13 -3.23
CA ILE A 492 2.30 -5.64 -2.03
C ILE A 492 1.51 -5.14 -0.83
N MET A 493 1.02 -6.04 0.01
CA MET A 493 0.19 -5.70 1.15
C MET A 493 0.65 -6.40 2.42
N GLY A 494 0.64 -5.66 3.53
CA GLY A 494 0.76 -6.24 4.85
C GLY A 494 -0.56 -6.89 5.25
N VAL A 495 -0.49 -8.03 5.95
CA VAL A 495 -1.70 -8.76 6.37
C VAL A 495 -1.60 -9.26 7.80
N ASN A 496 -2.78 -9.54 8.37
CA ASN A 496 -2.99 -10.21 9.65
C ASN A 496 -2.55 -9.43 10.90
N LEU A 497 -2.51 -8.10 10.82
CA LEU A 497 -2.38 -7.22 11.98
C LEU A 497 -3.76 -6.73 12.45
N PRO A 498 -3.97 -6.53 13.77
CA PRO A 498 -5.19 -5.88 14.27
C PRO A 498 -5.37 -4.51 13.61
N THR A 499 -6.47 -4.32 12.89
CA THR A 499 -6.68 -3.13 12.04
C THR A 499 -8.02 -2.49 12.34
N GLU A 500 -8.03 -1.16 12.56
CA GLU A 500 -9.25 -0.40 12.86
C GLU A 500 -10.26 -0.47 11.69
N VAL A 501 -11.50 -0.86 11.97
CA VAL A 501 -12.57 -0.99 10.93
C VAL A 501 -13.88 -0.31 11.28
N SER A 502 -14.13 -0.05 12.57
CA SER A 502 -15.41 0.47 13.04
C SER A 502 -15.23 1.23 14.36
N TYR A 503 -16.05 2.25 14.60
CA TYR A 503 -15.93 3.13 15.76
C TYR A 503 -17.24 3.29 16.51
N TYR A 504 -17.17 3.44 17.82
CA TYR A 504 -18.29 3.69 18.70
C TYR A 504 -18.12 5.06 19.34
N TYR A 505 -19.06 5.96 19.09
CA TYR A 505 -19.01 7.34 19.56
C TYR A 505 -20.16 7.67 20.50
N LYS A 506 -19.92 8.66 21.36
CA LYS A 506 -20.95 9.41 22.08
C LYS A 506 -20.81 10.90 21.78
N VAL A 507 -21.92 11.62 21.87
CA VAL A 507 -21.92 13.09 21.74
C VAL A 507 -21.43 13.68 23.06
N GLU A 508 -20.29 14.36 23.02
CA GLU A 508 -19.76 15.13 24.17
C GLU A 508 -20.37 16.52 24.22
N LYS A 509 -20.45 17.21 23.07
CA LYS A 509 -21.06 18.54 22.95
C LYS A 509 -22.02 18.56 21.77
N LYS A 510 -23.23 19.08 21.99
CA LYS A 510 -24.21 19.28 20.91
C LYS A 510 -23.72 20.38 19.96
N SER A 511 -24.19 20.31 18.72
CA SER A 511 -23.94 21.38 17.75
C SER A 511 -24.56 22.68 18.24
N THR A 512 -23.84 23.78 18.04
CA THR A 512 -24.32 25.15 18.27
C THR A 512 -24.19 25.95 16.97
N LYS A 513 -24.79 27.15 16.87
CA LYS A 513 -24.72 27.96 15.64
C LYS A 513 -23.25 28.17 15.22
N GLY A 514 -22.88 27.56 14.09
CA GLY A 514 -21.53 27.66 13.51
C GLY A 514 -20.49 26.67 14.06
N GLN A 515 -20.87 25.70 14.90
CA GLN A 515 -19.96 24.66 15.41
C GLN A 515 -20.57 23.25 15.30
N ASP A 516 -19.79 22.33 14.73
CA ASP A 516 -20.14 20.92 14.68
C ASP A 516 -20.30 20.32 16.07
N ALA A 517 -21.16 19.31 16.22
CA ALA A 517 -21.21 18.52 17.44
C ALA A 517 -19.86 17.80 17.67
N LYS A 518 -19.39 17.76 18.92
CA LYS A 518 -18.16 17.07 19.29
C LYS A 518 -18.46 15.62 19.66
N LEU A 519 -17.89 14.69 18.90
CA LEU A 519 -17.88 13.28 19.24
C LEU A 519 -16.65 12.92 20.06
N VAL A 520 -16.77 11.91 20.90
CA VAL A 520 -15.66 11.21 21.55
C VAL A 520 -15.89 9.71 21.46
N LEU A 521 -14.81 8.93 21.46
CA LEU A 521 -14.90 7.47 21.50
C LEU A 521 -15.59 7.02 22.80
N ASP A 522 -16.47 6.03 22.70
CA ASP A 522 -17.28 5.51 23.79
C ASP A 522 -16.82 4.12 24.21
N SER A 523 -15.97 4.05 25.25
CA SER A 523 -15.47 2.80 25.82
C SER A 523 -16.54 1.93 26.46
N SER A 524 -17.78 2.41 26.62
CA SER A 524 -18.88 1.54 27.05
C SER A 524 -19.21 0.45 26.02
N ALA A 525 -18.76 0.60 24.77
CA ALA A 525 -18.84 -0.42 23.73
C ALA A 525 -17.92 -1.64 24.00
N ASP A 526 -16.89 -1.49 24.83
CA ASP A 526 -15.90 -2.55 25.10
C ASP A 526 -16.56 -3.80 25.73
N LYS A 527 -17.72 -3.65 26.39
CA LYS A 527 -18.51 -4.77 26.92
C LYS A 527 -19.01 -5.74 25.84
N TYR A 528 -19.06 -5.31 24.57
CA TYR A 528 -19.43 -6.11 23.40
C TYR A 528 -18.21 -6.71 22.67
N SER A 529 -16.99 -6.47 23.16
CA SER A 529 -15.75 -7.00 22.58
C SER A 529 -15.79 -8.53 22.49
N ASN A 530 -15.46 -9.08 21.32
CA ASN A 530 -15.48 -10.52 21.02
C ASN A 530 -16.85 -11.20 21.21
N LYS A 531 -17.96 -10.45 21.32
CA LYS A 531 -19.32 -10.97 21.43
C LYS A 531 -20.10 -10.68 20.16
N LYS A 532 -20.71 -11.71 19.57
CA LYS A 532 -21.64 -11.56 18.44
C LYS A 532 -22.96 -10.99 18.96
N ASP A 533 -23.10 -9.67 18.88
CA ASP A 533 -24.33 -8.94 19.20
C ASP A 533 -24.92 -8.41 17.89
N GLY A 534 -26.13 -8.86 17.53
CA GLY A 534 -26.73 -8.57 16.23
C GLY A 534 -26.94 -7.08 15.93
N MET A 535 -27.00 -6.22 16.95
CA MET A 535 -27.21 -4.78 16.77
C MET A 535 -25.88 -3.99 16.89
N VAL A 536 -25.04 -4.33 17.86
CA VAL A 536 -23.88 -3.50 18.24
C VAL A 536 -22.57 -4.04 17.70
N ASN A 537 -22.37 -5.36 17.67
CA ASN A 537 -21.15 -6.01 17.19
C ASN A 537 -21.49 -7.30 16.42
N PRO A 538 -22.10 -7.19 15.23
CA PRO A 538 -22.68 -8.34 14.52
C PRO A 538 -21.64 -9.38 14.13
N ARG A 539 -20.37 -8.97 14.03
CA ARG A 539 -19.25 -9.85 13.63
C ARG A 539 -18.38 -10.31 14.80
N GLY A 540 -18.68 -9.88 16.03
CA GLY A 540 -17.89 -10.23 17.20
C GLY A 540 -16.44 -9.72 17.11
N LEU A 541 -16.25 -8.52 16.57
CA LEU A 541 -14.95 -7.86 16.49
C LEU A 541 -14.36 -7.64 17.88
N GLN A 542 -13.04 -7.57 17.95
CA GLN A 542 -12.35 -7.09 19.15
C GLN A 542 -12.61 -5.59 19.27
N ILE A 543 -13.12 -5.14 20.41
CA ILE A 543 -13.39 -3.73 20.72
C ILE A 543 -12.50 -3.31 21.90
N SER A 544 -11.87 -2.15 21.79
CA SER A 544 -11.06 -1.52 22.84
C SER A 544 -11.12 0.00 22.73
N GLY A 545 -11.46 0.70 23.82
CA GLY A 545 -11.52 2.15 23.86
C GLY A 545 -12.53 2.74 22.86
N GLY A 546 -13.62 2.02 22.56
CA GLY A 546 -14.60 2.43 21.56
C GLY A 546 -14.15 2.25 20.09
N MET A 547 -13.05 1.54 19.84
CA MET A 547 -12.58 1.19 18.49
C MET A 547 -12.72 -0.32 18.26
N ALA A 548 -13.26 -0.72 17.11
CA ALA A 548 -13.39 -2.10 16.68
C ALA A 548 -12.30 -2.46 15.67
N PHE A 549 -11.71 -3.65 15.84
CA PHE A 549 -10.60 -4.14 15.05
C PHE A 549 -10.98 -5.41 14.29
N GLU A 550 -10.64 -5.48 13.01
CA GLU A 550 -10.47 -6.76 12.35
C GLU A 550 -9.13 -7.39 12.77
N THR A 551 -9.09 -8.71 12.84
CA THR A 551 -7.94 -9.51 13.23
C THR A 551 -7.78 -10.68 12.27
N ARG A 552 -6.71 -11.47 12.39
CA ARG A 552 -6.51 -12.70 11.60
C ARG A 552 -7.72 -13.64 11.60
N SER A 553 -8.55 -13.62 12.65
CA SER A 553 -9.75 -14.46 12.77
C SER A 553 -11.03 -13.81 12.20
N THR A 554 -10.96 -12.56 11.75
CA THR A 554 -12.12 -11.83 11.23
C THR A 554 -12.46 -12.29 9.82
N TYR A 555 -13.72 -12.69 9.61
CA TYR A 555 -14.20 -13.14 8.32
C TYR A 555 -14.38 -11.96 7.35
N GLN A 556 -13.68 -12.04 6.22
CA GLN A 556 -13.71 -11.09 5.12
C GLN A 556 -14.69 -11.58 4.04
N PRO A 557 -15.86 -10.92 3.84
CA PRO A 557 -16.91 -11.42 2.94
C PRO A 557 -16.49 -11.45 1.47
N THR A 558 -15.66 -10.49 1.07
CA THR A 558 -15.23 -10.26 -0.31
C THR A 558 -14.39 -11.42 -0.85
N VAL A 559 -13.59 -12.03 0.01
CA VAL A 559 -12.70 -13.16 -0.31
C VAL A 559 -13.08 -14.47 0.39
N ARG A 560 -14.10 -14.44 1.24
CA ARG A 560 -14.62 -15.61 1.99
C ARG A 560 -13.54 -16.33 2.81
N MET A 561 -12.64 -15.58 3.44
CA MET A 561 -11.57 -16.11 4.30
C MET A 561 -11.39 -15.25 5.56
N ASN A 562 -10.69 -15.79 6.55
CA ASN A 562 -10.31 -15.05 7.74
C ASN A 562 -8.97 -14.35 7.53
N LYS A 563 -8.99 -13.01 7.57
CA LYS A 563 -7.82 -12.15 7.33
C LYS A 563 -8.06 -10.79 8.00
N SER A 564 -6.97 -10.08 8.26
CA SER A 564 -6.99 -8.64 8.54
C SER A 564 -5.90 -7.91 7.78
N GLY A 565 -5.95 -6.58 7.82
CA GLY A 565 -5.06 -5.69 7.12
C GLY A 565 -3.70 -5.51 7.79
N ASP A 566 -3.09 -4.36 7.52
CA ASP A 566 -1.71 -4.01 7.86
C ASP A 566 -1.58 -3.13 9.12
N GLY A 567 -2.65 -3.04 9.92
CA GLY A 567 -2.71 -2.20 11.12
C GLY A 567 -3.30 -0.81 10.88
N THR A 568 -3.34 -0.34 9.63
CA THR A 568 -3.96 0.96 9.26
C THR A 568 -5.08 0.77 8.24
N ILE A 569 -4.84 0.01 7.18
CA ILE A 569 -5.77 -0.16 6.06
C ILE A 569 -6.45 -1.53 6.17
N PRO A 570 -7.79 -1.59 6.24
CA PRO A 570 -8.50 -2.86 6.31
C PRO A 570 -8.22 -3.77 5.11
N PHE A 571 -8.22 -5.08 5.34
CA PHE A 571 -7.92 -6.10 4.35
C PHE A 571 -8.78 -5.95 3.09
N CYS A 572 -10.09 -5.71 3.25
CA CYS A 572 -11.01 -5.53 2.12
C CYS A 572 -10.57 -4.40 1.16
N SER A 573 -9.95 -3.33 1.69
CA SER A 573 -9.43 -2.22 0.90
C SER A 573 -8.10 -2.56 0.26
N LEU A 574 -7.16 -3.16 1.01
CA LEU A 574 -5.87 -3.61 0.48
C LEU A 574 -6.05 -4.57 -0.69
N ASN A 575 -7.06 -5.44 -0.57
CA ASN A 575 -7.25 -6.58 -1.43
C ASN A 575 -8.23 -6.33 -2.59
N TYR A 576 -8.67 -5.09 -2.80
CA TYR A 576 -9.65 -4.77 -3.84
C TYR A 576 -9.17 -5.11 -5.26
N ALA A 577 -7.86 -5.21 -5.48
CA ALA A 577 -7.29 -5.66 -6.74
C ALA A 577 -7.73 -7.08 -7.14
N HIS A 578 -8.04 -7.97 -6.20
CA HIS A 578 -8.63 -9.28 -6.51
C HIS A 578 -10.01 -9.16 -7.16
N PHE A 579 -10.81 -8.18 -6.75
CA PHE A 579 -12.11 -7.91 -7.35
C PHE A 579 -11.96 -7.38 -8.79
N TRP A 580 -10.99 -6.48 -9.03
CA TRP A 580 -10.68 -6.04 -10.39
C TRP A 580 -10.21 -7.18 -11.29
N LYS A 581 -9.34 -8.06 -10.78
CA LYS A 581 -8.89 -9.27 -11.49
C LYS A 581 -10.09 -10.15 -11.91
N LYS A 582 -11.01 -10.40 -10.97
CA LYS A 582 -12.21 -11.20 -11.23
C LYS A 582 -13.10 -10.55 -12.30
N LYS A 583 -13.36 -9.24 -12.17
CA LYS A 583 -14.17 -8.49 -13.15
C LYS A 583 -13.54 -8.44 -14.55
N ALA A 584 -12.22 -8.27 -14.64
CA ALA A 584 -11.51 -8.27 -15.92
C ALA A 584 -11.70 -9.61 -16.65
N LEU A 585 -11.62 -10.73 -15.91
CA LEU A 585 -11.86 -12.07 -16.46
C LEU A 585 -13.32 -12.26 -16.90
N GLU A 586 -14.29 -11.81 -16.11
CA GLU A 586 -15.73 -11.89 -16.45
C GLU A 586 -16.06 -11.09 -17.72
N ASN A 587 -15.44 -9.90 -17.88
CA ASN A 587 -15.64 -9.04 -19.03
C ASN A 587 -14.87 -9.49 -20.30
N LYS A 588 -14.05 -10.55 -20.21
CA LYS A 588 -13.09 -10.96 -21.24
C LYS A 588 -12.08 -9.84 -21.61
N ASP A 589 -11.88 -8.88 -20.71
CA ASP A 589 -10.82 -7.85 -20.79
C ASP A 589 -9.49 -8.47 -20.35
N LEU A 590 -8.88 -9.27 -21.22
CA LEU A 590 -7.69 -10.09 -20.93
C LEU A 590 -6.37 -9.31 -20.82
N TYR A 591 -6.42 -7.98 -20.70
CA TYR A 591 -5.23 -7.13 -20.76
C TYR A 591 -4.61 -6.77 -19.40
N LEU A 592 -5.32 -7.00 -18.30
CA LEU A 592 -4.83 -6.72 -16.95
C LEU A 592 -4.25 -7.98 -16.28
N ASP A 593 -2.93 -8.01 -16.09
CA ASP A 593 -2.26 -8.94 -15.18
C ASP A 593 -2.21 -8.36 -13.75
N VAL A 594 -2.78 -9.10 -12.80
CA VAL A 594 -2.77 -8.72 -11.37
C VAL A 594 -1.95 -9.73 -10.59
N GLN A 595 -0.87 -9.24 -9.99
CA GLN A 595 0.00 -9.99 -9.09
C GLN A 595 -0.09 -9.41 -7.68
N ILE A 596 -0.29 -10.26 -6.69
CA ILE A 596 -0.51 -9.87 -5.29
C ILE A 596 0.51 -10.61 -4.42
N VAL A 597 1.23 -9.86 -3.61
CA VAL A 597 2.18 -10.34 -2.60
C VAL A 597 1.65 -9.94 -1.23
N GLU A 598 1.21 -10.94 -0.47
CA GLU A 598 0.87 -10.76 0.93
C GLU A 598 2.12 -10.96 1.80
N VAL A 599 2.39 -9.99 2.68
CA VAL A 599 3.50 -10.07 3.64
C VAL A 599 2.93 -10.12 5.04
N GLU A 600 3.06 -11.29 5.64
CA GLU A 600 2.57 -11.57 6.98
C GLU A 600 3.17 -10.63 8.03
N GLY A 601 2.31 -9.93 8.79
CA GLY A 601 2.73 -9.07 9.89
C GLY A 601 3.48 -7.80 9.49
N ALA A 602 3.55 -7.45 8.20
CA ALA A 602 4.12 -6.19 7.78
C ALA A 602 3.17 -5.03 8.09
N GLU A 603 3.57 -4.14 9.01
CA GLU A 603 2.80 -2.96 9.38
C GLU A 603 2.80 -1.90 8.26
N HIS A 604 1.72 -1.12 8.15
CA HIS A 604 1.46 -0.16 7.07
C HIS A 604 2.64 0.76 6.73
N ARG A 605 3.35 1.29 7.73
CA ARG A 605 4.52 2.13 7.56
C ARG A 605 5.80 1.29 7.53
N GLU A 606 5.95 0.33 8.44
CA GLU A 606 7.16 -0.48 8.56
C GLU A 606 7.43 -1.38 7.35
N MET A 607 6.41 -1.65 6.52
CA MET A 607 6.56 -2.43 5.29
C MET A 607 7.64 -1.87 4.35
N LEU A 608 7.89 -0.55 4.37
CA LEU A 608 8.95 0.08 3.57
C LEU A 608 10.37 -0.28 4.05
N THR A 609 10.49 -0.91 5.20
CA THR A 609 11.75 -1.43 5.76
C THR A 609 11.80 -2.96 5.78
N ASN A 610 10.67 -3.62 5.53
CA ASN A 610 10.54 -5.07 5.60
C ASN A 610 11.30 -5.74 4.45
N GLU A 611 12.21 -6.66 4.77
CA GLU A 611 13.08 -7.29 3.77
C GLU A 611 12.31 -8.09 2.71
N ALA A 612 11.19 -8.73 3.05
CA ALA A 612 10.38 -9.45 2.08
C ALA A 612 9.70 -8.50 1.08
N VAL A 613 9.26 -7.32 1.56
CA VAL A 613 8.72 -6.25 0.71
C VAL A 613 9.80 -5.70 -0.21
N LEU A 614 10.99 -5.37 0.33
CA LEU A 614 12.12 -4.87 -0.46
C LEU A 614 12.56 -5.88 -1.52
N LYS A 615 12.59 -7.17 -1.17
CA LYS A 615 12.86 -8.26 -2.11
C LYS A 615 11.82 -8.28 -3.23
N ALA A 616 10.53 -8.26 -2.90
CA ALA A 616 9.46 -8.27 -3.89
C ALA A 616 9.53 -7.06 -4.84
N ILE A 617 9.83 -5.85 -4.32
CA ILE A 617 10.06 -4.66 -5.14
C ILE A 617 11.18 -4.91 -6.17
N ILE A 618 12.32 -5.45 -5.72
CA ILE A 618 13.46 -5.75 -6.61
C ILE A 618 13.06 -6.82 -7.62
N GLU A 619 12.35 -7.87 -7.23
CA GLU A 619 11.90 -8.93 -8.15
C GLU A 619 10.92 -8.43 -9.22
N PHE A 620 10.06 -7.47 -8.90
CA PHE A 620 9.16 -6.85 -9.87
C PHE A 620 9.87 -5.92 -10.85
N THR A 621 10.88 -5.19 -10.38
CA THR A 621 11.47 -4.06 -11.12
C THR A 621 12.80 -4.40 -11.80
N CYS A 622 13.48 -5.46 -11.35
CA CYS A 622 14.77 -5.91 -11.85
C CYS A 622 14.66 -7.20 -12.68
N LYS A 623 15.74 -7.53 -13.40
CA LYS A 623 15.93 -8.86 -14.01
C LYS A 623 17.20 -9.52 -13.47
N LYS A 624 17.16 -10.84 -13.36
CA LYS A 624 18.30 -11.68 -13.01
C LYS A 624 19.06 -12.03 -14.28
N PHE A 625 20.35 -11.69 -14.33
CA PHE A 625 21.25 -11.89 -15.48
C PHE A 625 22.31 -12.95 -15.21
#